data_AF-A0A8D8APY2-F1
#
_entry.id   AF-A0A8D8APY2-F1
#
_cell.length_a   1.000
_cell.length_b   1.000
_cell.length_c   1.000
_cell.angle_alpha   90.00
_cell.angle_beta   90.00
_cell.angle_gamma   90.00
#
_symmetry.space_group_name_H-M   'P 1'
#
loop_
_entity.id
_entity.type
_entity.pdbx_description
1 polymer ?
#
loop_
_entity_poly.entity_id
_entity_poly.type
_entity_poly.pdbx_seq_one_letter_code
_entity_poly.pdbx_strand_id
1 'polypeptide(L)'
;MEISGYFLPRCKVHTFPQIPEVASTFLHPGEIQILEDLIRIANQYKELKKFVQHYGTQSAGLIKPKQQKPSEEPLPQGLYLQALADGLDLAVKPYRDLIVQLEANYLKRPNLSLIFIYHQVSQYQSLFGFLLRLVSGVVTQRIHGCALLQYLQQHCLHGDERNYQAVKL
;
A
#
# COMPACT_ATOMS: atom_id res chain seq x y z
N MET A 1 -0.23 10.58 43.52
CA MET A 1 -0.35 11.69 42.55
C MET A 1 0.21 11.15 41.24
N GLU A 2 -0.66 10.49 40.48
CA GLU A 2 -0.30 9.60 39.37
C GLU A 2 -0.12 10.42 38.08
N ILE A 3 0.96 10.13 37.37
CA ILE A 3 1.29 10.73 36.08
C ILE A 3 0.44 10.03 35.02
N SER A 4 -0.51 10.77 34.45
CA SER A 4 -1.41 10.30 33.39
C SER A 4 -0.62 10.14 32.09
N GLY A 5 -0.46 8.89 31.66
CA GLY A 5 0.11 8.51 30.37
C GLY A 5 -0.90 8.74 29.24
N TYR A 6 -0.49 9.53 28.24
CA TYR A 6 -1.20 9.65 26.97
C TYR A 6 -0.91 8.40 26.12
N PHE A 7 -1.73 7.37 26.32
CA PHE A 7 -1.79 6.20 25.44
C PHE A 7 -2.83 6.46 24.34
N LEU A 8 -2.35 6.71 23.12
CA LEU A 8 -3.18 6.83 21.93
C LEU A 8 -4.01 5.54 21.71
N PRO A 9 -5.29 5.65 21.31
CA PRO A 9 -6.16 4.49 21.20
C PRO A 9 -5.72 3.60 20.03
N ARG A 10 -5.34 2.36 20.38
CA ARG A 10 -5.13 1.25 19.44
C ARG A 10 -6.37 1.11 18.54
N CYS A 11 -6.22 1.46 17.27
CA CYS A 11 -7.21 1.18 16.25
C CYS A 11 -7.41 -0.34 16.13
N LYS A 12 -8.69 -0.73 16.04
CA LYS A 12 -9.21 -2.10 16.04
C LYS A 12 -8.39 -3.03 15.14
N VAL A 13 -7.88 -4.09 15.75
CA VAL A 13 -7.27 -5.24 15.08
C VAL A 13 -8.36 -5.94 14.28
N HIS A 14 -8.48 -5.61 13.00
CA HIS A 14 -9.20 -6.48 12.08
C HIS A 14 -8.44 -7.81 12.00
N THR A 15 -9.11 -8.89 12.36
CA THR A 15 -8.65 -10.26 12.27
C THR A 15 -8.20 -10.55 10.84
N PHE A 16 -6.89 -10.64 10.65
CA PHE A 16 -6.21 -10.95 9.38
C PHE A 16 -5.16 -12.03 9.66
N PRO A 17 -4.76 -12.82 8.65
CA PRO A 17 -4.31 -14.19 8.85
C PRO A 17 -3.09 -14.18 9.75
N GLN A 18 -3.29 -14.56 11.01
CA GLN A 18 -2.20 -14.88 11.89
C GLN A 18 -1.54 -16.10 11.27
N ILE A 19 -0.20 -16.08 11.21
CA ILE A 19 0.57 -17.24 10.78
C ILE A 19 0.02 -18.44 11.59
N PRO A 20 -0.48 -19.50 10.93
CA PRO A 20 -1.11 -20.60 11.64
C PRO A 20 -0.16 -21.12 12.72
N GLU A 21 -0.69 -21.44 13.91
CA GLU A 21 0.07 -21.95 15.07
C GLU A 21 0.97 -23.16 14.73
N VAL A 22 0.65 -23.86 13.63
CA VAL A 22 1.44 -24.96 13.06
C VAL A 22 2.79 -24.50 12.50
N ALA A 23 2.89 -23.29 11.95
CA ALA A 23 4.15 -22.80 11.39
C ALA A 23 5.14 -22.36 12.49
N SER A 24 4.66 -21.97 13.67
CA SER A 24 5.53 -21.71 14.84
C SER A 24 6.28 -22.94 15.36
N THR A 25 5.89 -24.14 14.95
CA THR A 25 6.61 -25.38 15.32
C THR A 25 7.81 -25.66 14.40
N PHE A 26 7.84 -25.09 13.19
CA PHE A 26 8.87 -25.39 12.18
C PHE A 26 9.72 -24.19 11.76
N LEU A 27 9.27 -22.96 12.08
CA LEU A 27 9.97 -21.72 11.72
C LEU A 27 10.69 -21.14 12.91
N HIS A 28 11.91 -20.64 12.67
CA HIS A 28 12.63 -19.88 13.68
C HIS A 28 11.92 -18.54 13.95
N PRO A 29 11.91 -18.01 15.19
CA PRO A 29 11.27 -16.73 15.50
C PRO A 29 11.70 -15.57 14.60
N GLY A 30 12.95 -15.56 14.13
CA GLY A 30 13.43 -14.59 13.14
C GLY A 30 12.76 -14.71 11.76
N GLU A 31 12.44 -15.92 11.32
CA GLU A 31 11.74 -16.16 10.04
C GLU A 31 10.26 -15.76 10.15
N ILE A 32 9.65 -15.98 11.32
CA ILE A 32 8.30 -15.52 11.63
C ILE A 32 8.24 -13.99 11.49
N GLN A 33 9.20 -13.27 12.09
CA GLN A 33 9.24 -11.81 11.98
C GLN A 33 9.36 -11.32 10.52
N ILE A 34 10.19 -12.00 9.72
CA ILE A 34 10.34 -11.68 8.29
C ILE A 34 9.02 -11.89 7.53
N LEU A 35 8.30 -12.97 7.82
CA LEU A 35 6.98 -13.22 7.22
C LEU A 35 5.97 -12.15 7.61
N GLU A 36 5.95 -11.72 8.87
CA GLU A 36 5.08 -10.63 9.31
C GLU A 36 5.37 -9.32 8.56
N ASP A 37 6.64 -8.98 8.37
CA ASP A 37 7.04 -7.80 7.62
C ASP A 37 6.66 -7.90 6.14
N LEU A 38 6.81 -9.07 5.52
CA LEU A 38 6.34 -9.33 4.15
C LEU A 38 4.83 -9.17 4.04
N ILE A 39 4.07 -9.73 4.99
CA ILE A 39 2.61 -9.58 5.05
C ILE A 39 2.23 -8.10 5.20
N ARG A 40 2.96 -7.33 6.01
CA ARG A 40 2.73 -5.89 6.17
C ARG A 40 2.92 -5.15 4.85
N ILE A 41 3.99 -5.41 4.11
CA ILE A 41 4.24 -4.79 2.80
C ILE A 41 3.15 -5.19 1.79
N ALA A 42 2.77 -6.47 1.75
CA ALA A 42 1.71 -6.96 0.88
C ALA A 42 0.35 -6.30 1.20
N ASN A 43 0.06 -6.07 2.48
CA ASN A 43 -1.14 -5.36 2.91
C ASN A 43 -1.12 -3.90 2.47
N GLN A 44 0.02 -3.21 2.59
CA GLN A 44 0.14 -1.84 2.09
C GLN A 44 -0.14 -1.75 0.59
N TYR A 45 0.42 -2.67 -0.20
CA TYR A 45 0.13 -2.79 -1.62
C TYR A 45 -1.36 -3.08 -1.89
N LYS A 46 -1.98 -3.98 -1.12
CA LYS A 46 -3.39 -4.32 -1.26
C LYS A 46 -4.30 -3.10 -1.08
N GLU A 47 -4.01 -2.24 -0.11
CA GLU A 47 -4.78 -1.00 0.10
C GLU A 47 -4.59 -0.02 -1.06
N LEU A 48 -3.38 0.15 -1.59
CA LEU A 48 -3.14 0.96 -2.79
C LEU A 48 -3.91 0.40 -3.99
N LYS A 49 -3.89 -0.92 -4.19
CA LYS A 49 -4.63 -1.58 -5.28
C LYS A 49 -6.13 -1.37 -5.17
N LYS A 50 -6.70 -1.41 -3.96
CA LYS A 50 -8.13 -1.10 -3.76
C LYS A 50 -8.44 0.34 -4.16
N PHE A 51 -7.58 1.29 -3.83
CA PHE A 51 -7.76 2.69 -4.22
C PHE A 51 -7.75 2.85 -5.75
N VAL A 52 -6.74 2.28 -6.42
CA VAL A 52 -6.64 2.28 -7.89
C VAL A 52 -7.86 1.63 -8.53
N GLN A 53 -8.31 0.49 -8.00
CA GLN A 53 -9.51 -0.17 -8.50
C GLN A 53 -10.78 0.66 -8.29
N HIS A 54 -10.87 1.45 -7.22
CA HIS A 54 -12.06 2.24 -6.95
C HIS A 54 -12.16 3.51 -7.81
N TYR A 55 -11.02 4.16 -8.07
CA TYR A 55 -10.96 5.48 -8.72
C TYR A 55 -10.30 5.51 -10.10
N GLY A 56 -9.63 4.44 -10.54
CA GLY A 56 -8.94 4.37 -11.83
C GLY A 56 -9.86 4.26 -13.04
N THR A 57 -9.28 4.42 -14.22
CA THR A 57 -10.00 4.44 -15.52
C THR A 57 -10.86 3.21 -15.79
N GLN A 58 -10.48 2.03 -15.28
CA GLN A 58 -11.26 0.79 -15.46
C GLN A 58 -12.63 0.82 -14.77
N SER A 59 -12.82 1.69 -13.77
CA SER A 59 -14.09 1.85 -13.05
C SER A 59 -15.03 2.86 -13.70
N ALA A 60 -14.56 3.63 -14.70
CA ALA A 60 -15.36 4.62 -15.41
C ALA A 60 -16.40 4.01 -16.39
N GLY A 61 -16.29 2.72 -16.71
CA GLY A 61 -17.13 2.09 -17.74
C GLY A 61 -17.97 0.87 -17.34
N LEU A 62 -17.64 0.13 -16.27
CA LEU A 62 -18.21 -1.23 -16.10
C LEU A 62 -18.62 -1.65 -14.68
N ILE A 63 -18.44 -0.84 -13.64
CA ILE A 63 -18.82 -1.27 -12.29
C ILE A 63 -19.55 -0.13 -11.57
N LYS A 64 -20.89 -0.23 -11.54
CA LYS A 64 -21.69 0.45 -10.51
C LYS A 64 -21.04 0.13 -9.16
N PRO A 65 -20.75 1.12 -8.30
CA PRO A 65 -20.07 0.86 -7.03
C PRO A 65 -20.85 -0.22 -6.28
N LYS A 66 -20.20 -1.36 -6.02
CA LYS A 66 -20.69 -2.32 -5.04
C LYS A 66 -20.95 -1.53 -3.77
N GLN A 67 -22.22 -1.46 -3.37
CA GLN A 67 -22.69 -0.81 -2.16
C GLN A 67 -21.72 -1.10 -1.01
N GLN A 68 -20.92 -0.09 -0.66
CA GLN A 68 -20.20 -0.09 0.60
C GLN A 68 -21.12 0.47 1.68
N LYS A 69 -20.80 0.12 2.92
CA LYS A 69 -21.59 0.40 4.13
C LYS A 69 -22.04 1.88 4.21
N PRO A 70 -23.18 2.17 4.87
CA PRO A 70 -23.89 3.45 4.77
C PRO A 70 -23.20 4.69 5.38
N SER A 71 -21.91 4.66 5.74
CA SER A 71 -21.29 5.71 6.56
C SER A 71 -20.25 6.59 5.86
N GLU A 72 -19.81 6.27 4.65
CA GLU A 72 -18.81 7.08 3.95
C GLU A 72 -19.20 7.23 2.47
N GLU A 73 -19.74 8.40 2.11
CA GLU A 73 -20.00 8.73 0.71
C GLU A 73 -18.70 8.66 -0.10
N PRO A 74 -18.66 8.07 -1.30
CA PRO A 74 -17.47 8.05 -2.14
C PRO A 74 -16.98 9.46 -2.47
N LEU A 75 -15.68 9.62 -2.73
CA LEU A 75 -15.16 10.88 -3.25
C LEU A 75 -15.77 11.15 -4.65
N PRO A 76 -16.21 12.39 -4.93
CA PRO A 76 -16.56 12.82 -6.28
C PRO A 76 -15.52 12.38 -7.31
N GLN A 77 -15.93 11.56 -8.27
CA GLN A 77 -15.08 11.15 -9.39
C GLN A 77 -14.77 12.37 -10.26
N GLY A 78 -13.51 12.48 -10.69
CA GLY A 78 -13.06 13.53 -11.59
C GLY A 78 -11.79 13.13 -12.31
N LEU A 79 -11.50 13.77 -13.44
CA LEU A 79 -10.35 13.45 -14.30
C LEU A 79 -9.01 13.47 -13.54
N TYR A 80 -8.83 14.42 -12.61
CA TYR A 80 -7.63 14.49 -11.77
C TYR A 80 -7.49 13.30 -10.81
N LEU A 81 -8.60 12.83 -10.23
CA LEU A 81 -8.60 11.68 -9.33
C LEU A 81 -8.33 10.38 -10.09
N GLN A 82 -8.86 10.27 -11.32
CA GLN A 82 -8.56 9.17 -12.24
C GLN A 82 -7.08 9.17 -12.64
N ALA A 83 -6.56 10.32 -13.06
CA ALA A 83 -5.14 10.46 -13.42
C ALA A 83 -4.21 10.13 -12.25
N LEU A 84 -4.57 10.50 -11.02
CA LEU A 84 -3.83 10.11 -9.82
C LEU A 84 -3.86 8.59 -9.61
N ALA A 85 -5.03 7.96 -9.74
CA ALA A 85 -5.16 6.51 -9.60
C ALA A 85 -4.36 5.75 -10.67
N ASP A 86 -4.37 6.22 -11.91
CA ASP A 86 -3.59 5.64 -13.01
C ASP A 86 -2.07 5.85 -12.77
N GLY A 87 -1.66 7.04 -12.31
CA GLY A 87 -0.27 7.33 -11.93
C GLY A 87 0.22 6.46 -10.77
N LEU A 88 -0.64 6.19 -9.77
CA LEU A 88 -0.35 5.25 -8.70
C LEU A 88 -0.16 3.82 -9.22
N ASP A 89 -0.95 3.39 -10.20
CA ASP A 89 -0.78 2.07 -10.80
C ASP A 89 0.58 1.93 -11.51
N LEU A 90 1.03 2.99 -12.19
CA LEU A 90 2.35 3.07 -12.82
C LEU A 90 3.48 3.05 -11.77
N ALA A 91 3.36 3.84 -10.70
CA ALA A 91 4.35 3.92 -9.64
C ALA A 91 4.57 2.57 -8.93
N VAL A 92 3.54 1.73 -8.85
CA VAL A 92 3.59 0.42 -8.20
C VAL A 92 3.96 -0.71 -9.18
N LYS A 93 3.95 -0.45 -10.49
CA LYS A 93 4.30 -1.45 -11.51
C LYS A 93 5.67 -2.13 -11.28
N PRO A 94 6.78 -1.42 -10.92
CA PRO A 94 8.06 -2.06 -10.69
C PRO A 94 8.04 -3.14 -9.60
N TYR A 95 7.20 -2.96 -8.57
CA TYR A 95 7.00 -3.98 -7.54
C TYR A 95 6.33 -5.24 -8.12
N ARG A 96 5.32 -5.09 -8.99
CA ARG A 96 4.67 -6.23 -9.65
C ARG A 96 5.65 -7.00 -10.53
N ASP A 97 6.45 -6.27 -11.30
CA ASP A 97 7.46 -6.86 -12.18
C ASP A 97 8.52 -7.61 -11.34
N LEU A 98 8.91 -7.08 -10.18
CA LEU A 98 9.80 -7.77 -9.24
C LEU A 98 9.19 -9.08 -8.71
N ILE A 99 7.91 -9.09 -8.32
CA ILE A 99 7.25 -10.32 -7.82
C ILE A 99 7.22 -11.40 -8.91
N VAL A 100 6.91 -11.04 -10.16
CA VAL A 100 6.94 -11.97 -11.30
C VAL A 100 8.36 -12.52 -11.54
N GLN A 101 9.38 -11.67 -11.41
CA GLN A 101 10.77 -12.10 -11.49
C GLN A 101 11.16 -13.05 -10.35
N LEU A 102 10.72 -12.78 -9.13
CA LEU A 102 10.97 -13.64 -7.96
C LEU A 102 10.32 -15.01 -8.13
N GLU A 103 9.09 -15.06 -8.63
CA GLU A 103 8.39 -16.31 -8.96
C GLU A 103 9.18 -17.11 -10.02
N ALA A 104 9.57 -16.47 -11.12
CA ALA A 104 10.36 -17.11 -12.17
C ALA A 104 11.72 -17.63 -11.65
N ASN A 105 12.36 -16.89 -10.75
CA ASN A 105 13.61 -17.30 -10.12
C ASN A 105 13.41 -18.50 -9.19
N TYR A 106 12.29 -18.55 -8.45
CA TYR A 106 11.95 -19.67 -7.59
C TYR A 106 11.72 -20.96 -8.39
N LEU A 107 11.00 -20.85 -9.51
CA LEU A 107 10.78 -21.98 -10.42
C LEU A 107 12.09 -22.53 -11.02
N LYS A 108 13.09 -21.65 -11.26
CA LYS A 108 14.42 -22.07 -11.75
C LYS A 108 15.31 -22.63 -10.66
N ARG A 109 15.21 -22.10 -9.44
CA ARG A 109 16.05 -22.46 -8.29
C ARG A 109 15.16 -22.58 -7.04
N PRO A 110 14.74 -23.80 -6.67
CA PRO A 110 13.81 -24.00 -5.56
C PRO A 110 14.41 -23.69 -4.17
N ASN A 111 15.69 -23.33 -4.10
CA ASN A 111 16.43 -23.07 -2.86
C ASN A 111 16.55 -21.57 -2.55
N LEU A 112 15.63 -20.73 -3.02
CA LEU A 112 15.64 -19.30 -2.66
C LEU A 112 15.30 -19.13 -1.18
N SER A 113 16.19 -18.46 -0.45
CA SER A 113 15.98 -18.18 0.97
C SER A 113 14.92 -17.09 1.17
N LEU A 114 14.14 -17.21 2.25
CA LEU A 114 13.17 -16.21 2.68
C LEU A 114 13.82 -14.82 2.85
N ILE A 115 15.04 -14.75 3.38
CA ILE A 115 15.75 -13.47 3.57
C ILE A 115 16.06 -12.77 2.24
N PHE A 116 16.32 -13.54 1.18
CA PHE A 116 16.58 -12.99 -0.14
C PHE A 116 15.33 -12.31 -0.69
N ILE A 117 14.17 -12.96 -0.56
CA ILE A 117 12.88 -12.40 -0.96
C ILE A 117 12.59 -11.14 -0.15
N TYR A 118 12.80 -11.18 1.17
CA TYR A 118 12.61 -10.05 2.05
C TYR A 118 13.47 -8.85 1.66
N HIS A 119 14.77 -9.05 1.40
CA HIS A 119 15.67 -7.97 1.01
C HIS A 119 15.25 -7.29 -0.31
N GLN A 120 14.72 -8.05 -1.27
CA GLN A 120 14.22 -7.49 -2.53
C GLN A 120 12.91 -6.71 -2.35
N VAL A 121 12.04 -7.15 -1.45
CA VAL A 121 10.71 -6.55 -1.26
C VAL A 121 10.73 -5.38 -0.27
N SER A 122 11.61 -5.40 0.74
CA SER A 122 11.66 -4.40 1.80
C SER A 122 11.95 -2.98 1.29
N GLN A 123 12.64 -2.85 0.15
CA GLN A 123 12.90 -1.55 -0.47
C GLN A 123 11.63 -0.76 -0.85
N TYR A 124 10.48 -1.43 -1.00
CA TYR A 124 9.20 -0.81 -1.35
C TYR A 124 8.40 -0.35 -0.12
N GLN A 125 8.81 -0.73 1.09
CA GLN A 125 8.08 -0.41 2.32
C GLN A 125 7.93 1.10 2.52
N SER A 126 9.01 1.86 2.32
CA SER A 126 9.02 3.32 2.42
C SER A 126 8.12 3.96 1.35
N LEU A 127 8.21 3.48 0.11
CA LEU A 127 7.40 3.97 -1.01
C LEU A 127 5.90 3.75 -0.74
N PHE A 128 5.50 2.54 -0.37
CA PHE A 128 4.09 2.27 -0.08
C PHE A 128 3.59 3.04 1.13
N GLY A 129 4.41 3.19 2.17
CA GLY A 129 4.08 4.04 3.32
C GLY A 129 3.90 5.51 2.93
N PHE A 130 4.68 6.02 1.98
CA PHE A 130 4.49 7.36 1.42
C PHE A 130 3.20 7.46 0.60
N LEU A 131 3.00 6.59 -0.40
CA LEU A 131 1.83 6.61 -1.27
C LEU A 131 0.52 6.45 -0.49
N LEU A 132 0.49 5.59 0.53
CA LEU A 132 -0.69 5.42 1.39
C LEU A 132 -1.03 6.67 2.19
N ARG A 133 -0.02 7.39 2.69
CA ARG A 133 -0.25 8.66 3.39
C ARG A 133 -0.80 9.72 2.43
N LEU A 134 -0.26 9.77 1.22
CA LEU A 134 -0.71 10.68 0.17
C LEU A 134 -2.19 10.42 -0.18
N VAL A 135 -2.52 9.17 -0.49
CA VAL A 135 -3.88 8.74 -0.82
C VAL A 135 -4.85 8.94 0.34
N SER A 136 -4.45 8.57 1.55
CA SER A 136 -5.26 8.76 2.76
C SER A 136 -5.54 10.24 3.02
N GLY A 137 -4.56 11.12 2.78
CA GLY A 137 -4.74 12.57 2.89
C GLY A 137 -5.77 13.11 1.90
N VAL A 138 -5.71 12.67 0.64
CA VAL A 138 -6.71 13.02 -0.39
C VAL A 138 -8.13 12.61 0.03
N VAL A 139 -8.28 11.39 0.54
CA VAL A 139 -9.58 10.84 0.97
C VAL A 139 -10.11 11.57 2.21
N THR A 140 -9.26 11.75 3.22
CA THR A 140 -9.63 12.36 4.51
C THR A 140 -10.01 13.83 4.34
N GLN A 141 -9.28 14.57 3.51
CA GLN A 141 -9.52 15.99 3.26
C GLN A 141 -10.55 16.24 2.14
N ARG A 142 -11.07 15.18 1.51
CA ARG A 142 -12.03 15.27 0.39
C ARG A 142 -11.53 16.23 -0.70
N ILE A 143 -10.28 16.04 -1.14
CA ILE A 143 -9.65 16.94 -2.12
C ILE A 143 -10.15 16.60 -3.52
N HIS A 144 -10.58 17.62 -4.28
CA HIS A 144 -11.14 17.45 -5.62
C HIS A 144 -10.60 18.47 -6.62
N GLY A 145 -10.65 18.11 -7.91
CA GLY A 145 -10.27 18.98 -9.01
C GLY A 145 -8.83 19.46 -8.93
N CYS A 146 -8.59 20.73 -9.26
CA CYS A 146 -7.25 21.33 -9.27
C CYS A 146 -6.58 21.40 -7.90
N ALA A 147 -7.34 21.39 -6.80
CA ALA A 147 -6.78 21.36 -5.44
C ALA A 147 -5.94 20.09 -5.21
N LEU A 148 -6.22 19.01 -5.95
CA LEU A 148 -5.42 17.79 -5.92
C LEU A 148 -3.98 18.04 -6.39
N LEU A 149 -3.79 18.83 -7.45
CA LEU A 149 -2.45 19.16 -7.95
C LEU A 149 -1.66 19.98 -6.92
N GLN A 150 -2.31 20.96 -6.29
CA GLN A 150 -1.68 21.77 -5.26
C GLN A 150 -1.28 20.92 -4.05
N TYR A 151 -2.16 20.00 -3.62
CA TYR A 151 -1.87 19.06 -2.55
C TYR A 151 -0.67 18.16 -2.91
N LEU A 152 -0.67 17.56 -4.11
CA LEU A 152 0.44 16.74 -4.58
C LEU A 152 1.74 17.53 -4.58
N GLN A 153 1.75 18.74 -5.14
CA GLN A 153 2.94 19.58 -5.17
C GLN A 153 3.53 19.85 -3.77
N GLN A 154 2.68 20.10 -2.78
CA GLN A 154 3.11 20.37 -1.40
C GLN A 154 3.64 19.11 -0.69
N HIS A 155 3.03 17.96 -0.96
CA HIS A 155 3.34 16.70 -0.28
C HIS A 155 4.39 15.84 -1.00
N CYS A 156 4.74 16.21 -2.23
CA CYS A 156 5.72 15.50 -3.05
C CYS A 156 7.13 16.11 -3.03
N LEU A 157 7.35 17.15 -2.22
CA LEU A 157 8.69 17.64 -1.90
C LEU A 157 9.24 16.79 -0.75
N HIS A 158 9.90 15.69 -1.09
CA HIS A 158 10.50 14.75 -0.15
C HIS A 158 11.97 14.51 -0.46
N GLY A 159 12.78 14.39 0.59
CA GLY A 159 14.23 14.16 0.50
C GLY A 159 14.65 12.71 0.21
N ASP A 160 13.69 11.80 0.02
CA ASP A 160 13.98 10.43 -0.42
C ASP A 160 13.82 10.36 -1.95
N GLU A 161 14.97 10.22 -2.63
CA GLU A 161 15.08 10.19 -4.09
C GLU A 161 14.15 9.15 -4.72
N ARG A 162 13.95 7.99 -4.07
CA ARG A 162 13.10 6.92 -4.62
C ARG A 162 11.63 7.31 -4.65
N ASN A 163 11.18 8.01 -3.61
CA ASN A 163 9.81 8.51 -3.54
C ASN A 163 9.64 9.71 -4.49
N TYR A 164 10.68 10.54 -4.63
CA TYR A 164 10.69 11.64 -5.60
C TYR A 164 10.56 11.17 -7.05
N GLN A 165 11.33 10.15 -7.44
CA GLN A 165 11.24 9.57 -8.79
C GLN A 165 9.87 8.95 -9.07
N ALA A 166 9.24 8.33 -8.07
CA ALA A 166 7.91 7.74 -8.23
C ALA A 166 6.81 8.78 -8.50
N VAL A 167 6.95 10.01 -8.02
CA VAL A 167 6.00 11.10 -8.27
C VAL A 167 6.26 11.79 -9.62
N LYS A 168 7.51 11.78 -10.10
CA LYS A 168 7.91 12.49 -11.32
C LYS A 168 7.42 11.81 -12.62
N LEU A 169 6.92 10.58 -12.54
CA LEU A 169 6.39 9.80 -13.66
C LEU A 169 5.24 10.53 -14.38
#